data_AF-A0A672QHK6-F1
#
_entry.id   AF-A0A672QHK6-F1
#
_cell.length_a   1.000
_cell.length_b   1.000
_cell.length_c   1.000
_cell.angle_alpha   90.00
_cell.angle_beta   90.00
_cell.angle_gamma   90.00
#
_symmetry.space_group_name_H-M   'P 1'
#
loop_
_entity.id
_entity.type
_entity.pdbx_description
1 polymer ?
#
loop_
_entity_poly.entity_id
_entity_poly.type
_entity_poly.pdbx_seq_one_letter_code
_entity_poly.pdbx_strand_id
1 'polypeptide(L)'
;SLAVLSYEKALLFITGCWLYSLVWTVPPLFGWNSYGLEGPGTTCSVQWNQHSPETRSCVICLFVFCLLLPLLLMVYCYGKILIAIHGVAKINQTAAQRWETHMLVMVVSMVSCYLLCWMPYGVMALLGTFSVGIVSPTASVVSSILAKSSTVLNPIIYVLFNNQFYRCFIALVRCGPEPPAHLTLHTEEGGAQQDFIPMGSYAATSPPDSPDKFRTQRASVQRGNKTLVLVVHCAS
;
A
#
# COMPACT_ATOMS: atom_id res chain seq x y z
N SER A 1 -24.48 5.67 -7.45
CA SER A 1 -23.90 6.96 -7.88
C SER A 1 -22.70 7.40 -7.06
N LEU A 2 -22.75 7.40 -5.71
CA LEU A 2 -21.60 7.74 -4.84
C LEU A 2 -20.36 6.85 -5.06
N ALA A 3 -20.53 5.53 -5.24
CA ALA A 3 -19.42 4.59 -5.47
C ALA A 3 -18.76 4.70 -6.86
N VAL A 4 -19.52 5.13 -7.89
CA VAL A 4 -18.98 5.37 -9.24
C VAL A 4 -18.17 6.67 -9.23
N LEU A 5 -18.69 7.70 -8.57
CA LEU A 5 -18.01 8.98 -8.37
C LEU A 5 -16.70 8.83 -7.56
N SER A 6 -16.63 7.89 -6.60
CA SER A 6 -15.38 7.62 -5.88
C SER A 6 -14.35 6.88 -6.74
N TYR A 7 -14.78 6.01 -7.65
CA TYR A 7 -13.88 5.28 -8.53
C TYR A 7 -13.25 6.18 -9.60
N GLU A 8 -14.04 7.05 -10.24
CA GLU A 8 -13.52 8.03 -11.21
C GLU A 8 -12.50 8.98 -10.56
N LYS A 9 -12.78 9.44 -9.34
CA LYS A 9 -11.83 10.25 -8.57
C LYS A 9 -10.56 9.46 -8.25
N ALA A 10 -10.67 8.20 -7.84
CA ALA A 10 -9.51 7.35 -7.58
C ALA A 10 -8.65 7.15 -8.84
N LEU A 11 -9.26 6.89 -9.99
CA LEU A 11 -8.55 6.78 -11.27
C LEU A 11 -7.86 8.09 -11.67
N LEU A 12 -8.51 9.22 -11.44
CA LEU A 12 -7.91 10.53 -11.68
C LEU A 12 -6.64 10.72 -10.82
N PHE A 13 -6.72 10.40 -9.52
CA PHE A 13 -5.57 10.48 -8.62
C PHE A 13 -4.45 9.53 -9.04
N ILE A 14 -4.78 8.28 -9.39
CA ILE A 14 -3.79 7.30 -9.86
C ILE A 14 -3.10 7.81 -11.13
N THR A 15 -3.85 8.30 -12.10
CA THR A 15 -3.32 8.87 -13.34
C THR A 15 -2.42 10.07 -13.04
N GLY A 16 -2.85 10.95 -12.14
CA GLY A 16 -2.05 12.08 -11.65
C GLY A 16 -0.73 11.63 -11.00
N CYS A 17 -0.74 10.59 -10.17
CA CYS A 17 0.46 10.02 -9.56
C CYS A 17 1.43 9.48 -10.62
N TRP A 18 0.93 8.77 -11.63
CA TRP A 18 1.77 8.28 -12.73
C TRP A 18 2.42 9.43 -13.52
N LEU A 19 1.64 10.44 -13.89
CA LEU A 19 2.16 11.63 -14.58
C LEU A 19 3.19 12.36 -13.72
N TYR A 20 2.93 12.50 -12.42
CA TYR A 20 3.87 13.10 -11.47
C TYR A 20 5.18 12.32 -11.40
N SER A 21 5.13 10.99 -11.32
CA SER A 21 6.33 10.15 -11.36
C SER A 21 7.13 10.32 -12.64
N LEU A 22 6.46 10.42 -13.80
CA LEU A 22 7.13 10.67 -15.08
C LEU A 22 7.79 12.06 -15.12
N VAL A 23 7.10 13.09 -14.61
CA VAL A 23 7.65 14.46 -14.54
C VAL A 23 8.98 14.52 -13.79
N TRP A 24 9.21 13.66 -12.79
CA TRP A 24 10.46 13.68 -12.03
C TRP A 24 11.50 12.65 -12.47
N THR A 25 11.09 11.56 -13.12
CA THR A 25 12.02 10.49 -13.56
C THR A 25 12.53 10.67 -14.99
N VAL A 26 11.78 11.37 -15.83
CA VAL A 26 12.11 11.52 -17.25
C VAL A 26 13.10 12.65 -17.55
N PRO A 27 13.06 13.83 -16.90
CA PRO A 27 13.97 14.93 -17.24
C PRO A 27 15.48 14.62 -17.16
N PRO A 28 15.98 13.76 -16.25
CA PRO A 28 17.38 13.30 -16.31
C PRO A 28 17.75 12.54 -17.60
N LEU A 29 16.79 12.04 -18.38
CA LEU A 29 17.05 11.41 -19.68
C LEU A 29 17.21 12.45 -20.80
N PHE A 30 16.70 13.67 -20.61
CA PHE A 30 16.73 14.76 -21.60
C PHE A 30 17.82 15.81 -21.32
N GLY A 31 18.80 15.49 -20.46
CA GLY A 31 19.98 16.33 -20.24
C GLY A 31 19.89 17.28 -19.04
N TRP A 32 18.82 17.25 -18.24
CA TRP A 32 18.80 17.99 -16.96
C TRP A 32 19.72 17.36 -15.90
N ASN A 33 19.95 16.06 -16.00
CA ASN A 33 20.95 15.31 -15.24
C ASN A 33 21.34 14.09 -16.08
N SER A 34 21.95 13.07 -15.47
CA SER A 34 22.25 11.79 -16.09
C SER A 34 21.99 10.64 -15.11
N TYR A 35 21.62 9.48 -15.65
CA TYR A 35 21.65 8.24 -14.89
C TYR A 35 23.03 7.61 -15.05
N GLY A 36 23.66 7.28 -13.93
CA GLY A 36 25.01 6.75 -13.86
C GLY A 36 25.11 5.56 -12.92
N LEU A 37 26.28 4.94 -12.92
CA LEU A 37 26.60 3.89 -11.96
C LEU A 37 26.95 4.51 -10.60
N GLU A 38 26.42 3.94 -9.53
CA GLU A 38 26.65 4.37 -8.15
C GLU A 38 27.52 3.37 -7.37
N GLY A 39 28.30 3.88 -6.41
CA GLY A 39 29.10 3.08 -5.49
C GLY A 39 30.18 2.26 -6.22
N PRO A 40 30.27 0.93 -6.02
CA PRO A 40 31.23 0.07 -6.71
C PRO A 40 30.88 -0.20 -8.18
N GLY A 41 29.82 0.44 -8.71
CA GLY A 41 29.43 0.30 -10.11
C GLY A 41 28.41 -0.82 -10.39
N THR A 42 27.71 -1.30 -9.37
CA THR A 42 26.77 -2.44 -9.49
C THR A 42 25.31 -2.02 -9.64
N THR A 43 24.98 -0.76 -9.34
CA THR A 43 23.61 -0.25 -9.44
C THR A 43 23.58 1.08 -10.17
N CYS A 44 22.49 1.35 -10.86
CA CYS A 44 22.27 2.61 -11.56
C CYS A 44 21.34 3.52 -10.75
N SER A 45 21.65 4.82 -10.74
CA SER A 45 20.85 5.86 -10.09
C SER A 45 21.11 7.23 -10.74
N VAL A 46 20.35 8.25 -10.32
CA VAL A 46 20.60 9.64 -10.74
C VAL A 46 21.97 10.06 -10.23
N GLN A 47 22.80 10.62 -11.13
CA GLN A 47 24.14 11.08 -10.79
C GLN A 47 24.06 12.29 -9.85
N TRP A 48 24.72 12.19 -8.69
CA TRP A 48 24.83 13.27 -7.69
C TRP A 48 26.28 13.69 -7.40
N ASN A 49 27.26 13.00 -8.01
CA ASN A 49 28.69 13.29 -7.90
C ASN A 49 29.19 14.36 -8.89
N GLN A 50 28.33 14.86 -9.78
CA GLN A 50 28.68 15.95 -10.68
C GLN A 50 28.32 17.30 -10.03
N HIS A 51 29.26 18.24 -10.08
CA HIS A 51 29.08 19.56 -9.46
C HIS A 51 28.51 20.62 -10.41
N SER A 52 27.88 20.18 -11.50
CA SER A 52 27.22 21.07 -12.45
C SER A 52 25.92 21.62 -11.84
N PRO A 53 25.53 22.87 -12.19
CA PRO A 53 24.31 23.48 -11.66
C PRO A 53 23.05 22.69 -12.03
N GLU A 54 23.05 21.99 -13.16
CA GLU A 54 21.97 21.13 -13.63
C GLU A 54 21.80 19.93 -12.69
N THR A 55 22.88 19.20 -12.40
CA THR A 55 22.85 18.09 -11.44
C THR A 55 22.42 18.54 -10.06
N ARG A 56 22.96 19.67 -9.56
CA ARG A 56 22.58 20.22 -8.26
C ARG A 56 21.09 20.55 -8.19
N SER A 57 20.57 21.28 -9.18
CA SER A 57 19.15 21.64 -9.23
C SER A 57 18.25 20.39 -9.31
N CYS A 58 18.62 19.40 -10.11
CA CYS A 58 17.89 18.14 -10.23
C CYS A 58 17.84 17.38 -8.90
N VAL A 59 18.98 17.18 -8.22
CA VAL A 59 19.04 16.46 -6.93
C VAL A 59 18.22 17.18 -5.86
N ILE A 60 18.32 18.51 -5.77
CA ILE A 60 17.52 19.32 -4.83
C ILE A 60 16.02 19.17 -5.13
N CYS A 61 15.63 19.27 -6.40
CA CYS A 61 14.23 19.09 -6.81
C CYS A 61 13.72 17.68 -6.47
N LEU A 62 14.48 16.63 -6.74
CA LEU A 62 14.10 15.27 -6.38
C LEU A 62 13.93 15.11 -4.87
N PHE A 63 14.84 15.67 -4.06
CA PHE A 63 14.72 15.63 -2.61
C PHE A 63 13.47 16.37 -2.11
N VAL A 64 13.23 17.60 -2.60
CA VAL A 64 12.10 18.41 -2.15
C VAL A 64 10.77 17.84 -2.65
N PHE A 65 10.64 17.56 -3.94
CA PHE A 65 9.36 17.19 -4.55
C PHE A 65 9.05 15.69 -4.44
N CYS A 66 10.05 14.80 -4.35
CA CYS A 66 9.80 13.36 -4.27
C CYS A 66 9.92 12.80 -2.84
N LEU A 67 10.52 13.53 -1.89
CA LEU A 67 10.60 13.11 -0.48
C LEU A 67 9.86 14.08 0.45
N LEU A 68 10.24 15.36 0.46
CA LEU A 68 9.71 16.30 1.46
C LEU A 68 8.24 16.69 1.22
N LEU A 69 7.85 17.00 -0.02
CA LEU A 69 6.48 17.40 -0.34
C LEU A 69 5.46 16.28 -0.09
N PRO A 70 5.67 15.02 -0.56
CA PRO A 70 4.79 13.91 -0.21
C PRO A 70 4.69 13.71 1.30
N LEU A 71 5.80 13.85 2.03
CA LEU A 71 5.79 13.76 3.49
C LEU A 71 4.90 14.83 4.14
N LEU A 72 5.08 16.10 3.76
CA LEU A 72 4.30 17.21 4.32
C LEU A 72 2.81 17.06 4.01
N LEU A 73 2.46 16.64 2.79
CA LEU A 73 1.08 16.34 2.42
C LEU A 73 0.48 15.22 3.28
N MET A 74 1.23 14.15 3.51
CA MET A 74 0.76 13.02 4.33
C MET A 74 0.59 13.43 5.80
N VAL A 75 1.57 14.14 6.37
CA VAL A 75 1.48 14.65 7.75
C VAL A 75 0.30 15.61 7.91
N TYR A 76 0.09 16.50 6.94
CA TYR A 76 -1.04 17.43 6.94
C TYR A 76 -2.39 16.70 6.87
N CYS A 77 -2.57 15.84 5.87
CA CYS A 77 -3.82 15.11 5.65
C CYS A 77 -4.15 14.22 6.86
N TYR A 78 -3.17 13.45 7.35
CA TYR A 78 -3.40 12.55 8.48
C TYR A 78 -3.48 13.28 9.82
N GLY A 79 -2.72 14.35 10.01
CA GLY A 79 -2.87 15.21 11.20
C GLY A 79 -4.30 15.76 11.30
N LYS A 80 -4.86 16.24 10.18
CA LYS A 80 -6.25 16.70 10.11
C LYS A 80 -7.25 15.59 10.43
N ILE A 81 -7.04 14.38 9.89
CA ILE A 81 -7.92 13.23 10.15
C ILE A 81 -7.84 12.81 11.63
N LEU A 82 -6.64 12.73 12.22
CA LEU A 82 -6.47 12.38 13.63
C LEU A 82 -7.11 13.41 14.56
N ILE A 83 -6.99 14.71 14.25
CA ILE A 83 -7.67 15.76 15.02
C ILE A 83 -9.19 15.59 14.94
N ALA A 84 -9.73 15.30 13.75
CA ALA A 84 -11.17 15.07 13.57
C ALA A 84 -11.65 13.84 14.36
N ILE A 85 -10.90 12.74 14.29
CA ILE A 85 -11.23 11.51 15.03
C ILE A 85 -11.14 11.74 16.54
N HIS A 86 -10.09 12.38 17.04
CA HIS A 86 -9.95 12.68 18.48
C HIS A 86 -11.04 13.62 19.01
N GLY A 87 -11.50 14.58 18.19
CA GLY A 87 -12.63 15.45 18.56
C GLY A 87 -13.92 14.68 18.81
N VAL A 88 -14.18 13.63 18.01
CA VAL A 88 -15.42 12.83 18.08
C VAL A 88 -15.26 11.65 19.07
N ALA A 89 -14.08 11.05 19.16
CA ALA A 89 -13.78 9.96 20.09
C ALA A 89 -13.87 10.37 21.56
N LYS A 90 -13.72 11.66 21.87
CA LYS A 90 -13.98 12.22 23.21
C LYS A 90 -15.45 12.09 23.64
N ILE A 91 -16.36 11.94 22.68
CA ILE A 91 -17.81 11.81 22.90
C ILE A 91 -18.22 10.33 22.89
N ASN A 92 -17.80 9.56 21.87
CA ASN A 92 -17.89 8.10 21.85
C ASN A 92 -17.06 7.54 20.67
N GLN A 93 -16.24 6.51 20.91
CA GLN A 93 -15.41 5.92 19.85
C GLN A 93 -16.15 4.76 19.17
N THR A 94 -16.58 4.96 17.92
CA THR A 94 -17.30 3.92 17.17
C THR A 94 -16.35 2.85 16.64
N ALA A 95 -16.87 1.64 16.38
CA ALA A 95 -16.10 0.57 15.76
C ALA A 95 -15.51 1.01 14.41
N ALA A 96 -16.27 1.77 13.61
CA ALA A 96 -15.82 2.34 12.34
C ALA A 96 -14.56 3.24 12.50
N GLN A 97 -14.53 4.11 13.51
CA GLN A 97 -13.38 4.99 13.76
C GLN A 97 -12.11 4.22 14.17
N ARG A 98 -12.25 3.11 14.89
CA ARG A 98 -11.12 2.24 15.24
C ARG A 98 -10.52 1.59 13.98
N TRP A 99 -11.37 1.15 13.05
CA TRP A 99 -10.92 0.61 11.77
C TRP A 99 -10.23 1.66 10.91
N GLU A 100 -10.81 2.86 10.80
CA GLU A 100 -10.19 3.98 10.09
C GLU A 100 -8.83 4.33 10.70
N THR A 101 -8.75 4.48 12.03
CA THR A 101 -7.49 4.76 12.74
C THR A 101 -6.45 3.68 12.48
N HIS A 102 -6.84 2.41 12.51
CA HIS A 102 -5.95 1.29 12.21
C HIS A 102 -5.41 1.36 10.77
N MET A 103 -6.25 1.65 9.77
CA MET A 103 -5.80 1.87 8.38
C MET A 103 -4.83 3.05 8.28
N LEU A 104 -5.07 4.14 9.01
CA LEU A 104 -4.18 5.29 9.04
C LEU A 104 -2.82 4.93 9.65
N VAL A 105 -2.80 4.17 10.76
CA VAL A 105 -1.56 3.69 11.38
C VAL A 105 -0.75 2.83 10.41
N MET A 106 -1.42 1.99 9.62
CA MET A 106 -0.75 1.23 8.56
C MET A 106 -0.11 2.12 7.50
N VAL A 107 -0.83 3.12 6.99
CA VAL A 107 -0.25 3.98 5.94
C VAL A 107 0.88 4.85 6.51
N VAL A 108 0.71 5.38 7.72
CA VAL A 108 1.76 6.15 8.40
C VAL A 108 3.00 5.29 8.68
N SER A 109 2.85 4.03 9.08
CA SER A 109 3.99 3.14 9.29
C SER A 109 4.74 2.85 7.99
N MET A 110 4.02 2.58 6.89
CA MET A 110 4.61 2.42 5.57
C MET A 110 5.40 3.65 5.11
N VAL A 111 4.81 4.84 5.23
CA VAL A 111 5.49 6.10 4.88
C VAL A 111 6.71 6.31 5.76
N SER A 112 6.62 6.02 7.06
CA SER A 112 7.76 6.14 7.97
C SER A 112 8.90 5.21 7.57
N CYS A 113 8.60 3.95 7.22
CA CYS A 113 9.60 3.01 6.70
C CYS A 113 10.21 3.49 5.37
N TYR A 114 9.39 4.00 4.45
CA TYR A 114 9.88 4.58 3.20
C TYR A 114 10.87 5.72 3.48
N LEU A 115 10.55 6.65 4.39
CA LEU A 115 11.46 7.74 4.77
C LEU A 115 12.73 7.21 5.42
N LEU A 116 12.63 6.28 6.37
CA LEU A 116 13.80 5.69 7.02
C LEU A 116 14.73 5.05 6.00
N CYS A 117 14.18 4.50 4.92
CA CYS A 117 14.96 3.90 3.85
C CYS A 117 15.58 4.92 2.89
N TRP A 118 14.81 5.94 2.51
CA TRP A 118 15.21 6.91 1.49
C TRP A 118 15.97 8.12 2.04
N MET A 119 15.74 8.50 3.30
CA MET A 119 16.36 9.67 3.91
C MET A 119 17.89 9.55 3.98
N PRO A 120 18.50 8.40 4.41
CA PRO A 120 19.94 8.26 4.38
C PRO A 120 20.51 8.43 2.97
N TYR A 121 19.82 7.92 1.96
CA TYR A 121 20.23 8.06 0.56
C TYR A 121 20.15 9.52 0.09
N GLY A 122 19.03 10.19 0.38
CA GLY A 122 18.84 11.60 0.04
C GLY A 122 19.87 12.51 0.71
N VAL A 123 20.19 12.27 1.98
CA VAL A 123 21.25 13.00 2.70
C VAL A 123 22.60 12.76 2.05
N MET A 124 22.96 11.52 1.74
CA MET A 124 24.23 11.21 1.05
C MET A 124 24.33 11.88 -0.32
N ALA A 125 23.24 11.89 -1.09
CA ALA A 125 23.17 12.57 -2.38
C ALA A 125 23.36 14.09 -2.23
N LEU A 126 22.75 14.72 -1.22
CA LEU A 126 22.93 16.16 -0.96
C LEU A 126 24.36 16.48 -0.51
N LEU A 127 24.93 15.70 0.42
CA LEU A 127 26.31 15.89 0.87
C LEU A 127 27.31 15.78 -0.30
N GLY A 128 27.14 14.77 -1.17
CA GLY A 128 27.96 14.62 -2.37
C GLY A 128 27.75 15.76 -3.38
N THR A 129 26.51 16.21 -3.57
CA THR A 129 26.16 17.31 -4.50
C THR A 129 26.82 18.64 -4.12
N PHE A 130 26.86 18.94 -2.82
CA PHE A 130 27.45 20.18 -2.27
C PHE A 130 28.92 20.03 -1.84
N SER A 131 29.51 18.84 -2.00
CA SER A 131 30.86 18.53 -1.52
C SER A 131 31.04 18.81 -0.02
N VAL A 132 29.97 18.66 0.77
CA VAL A 132 29.98 18.91 2.21
C VAL A 132 30.35 17.62 2.93
N GLY A 133 31.57 17.58 3.46
CA GLY A 133 32.09 16.43 4.20
C GLY A 133 32.62 15.30 3.31
N ILE A 134 33.10 14.24 3.95
CA ILE A 134 33.66 13.06 3.27
C ILE A 134 32.52 12.06 3.02
N VAL A 135 32.15 11.88 1.76
CA VAL A 135 31.22 10.83 1.34
C VAL A 135 31.95 9.48 1.37
N SER A 136 31.79 8.73 2.47
CA SER A 136 32.39 7.40 2.57
C SER A 136 31.73 6.44 1.56
N PRO A 137 32.51 5.69 0.74
CA PRO A 137 31.96 4.72 -0.20
C PRO A 137 31.05 3.68 0.47
N THR A 138 31.41 3.21 1.68
CA THR A 138 30.60 2.25 2.44
C THR A 138 29.25 2.85 2.84
N ALA A 139 29.24 4.11 3.29
CA ALA A 139 28.00 4.78 3.67
C ALA A 139 27.07 5.02 2.47
N SER A 140 27.64 5.33 1.30
CA SER A 140 26.90 5.49 0.04
C SER A 140 26.29 4.17 -0.43
N VAL A 141 27.03 3.06 -0.34
CA VAL A 141 26.51 1.73 -0.70
C VAL A 141 25.38 1.30 0.25
N VAL A 142 25.58 1.46 1.56
CA VAL A 142 24.58 1.08 2.56
C VAL A 142 23.30 1.88 2.39
N SER A 143 23.39 3.20 2.18
CA SER A 143 22.21 4.04 1.97
C SER A 143 21.49 3.71 0.66
N SER A 144 22.22 3.40 -0.42
CA SER A 144 21.63 2.99 -1.70
C SER A 144 20.90 1.63 -1.61
N ILE A 145 21.48 0.65 -0.93
CA ILE A 145 20.82 -0.65 -0.67
C ILE A 145 19.55 -0.45 0.16
N LEU A 146 19.62 0.37 1.20
CA LEU A 146 18.49 0.63 2.07
C LEU A 146 17.34 1.32 1.31
N ALA A 147 17.63 2.30 0.44
CA ALA A 147 16.63 2.92 -0.40
C ALA A 147 15.94 1.90 -1.33
N LYS A 148 16.72 0.98 -1.93
CA LYS A 148 16.19 -0.05 -2.85
C LYS A 148 15.32 -1.10 -2.14
N SER A 149 15.66 -1.46 -0.89
CA SER A 149 14.90 -2.44 -0.11
C SER A 149 13.52 -1.95 0.35
N SER A 150 13.27 -0.63 0.31
CA SER A 150 11.97 -0.02 0.67
C SER A 150 10.78 -0.63 -0.08
N THR A 151 10.99 -1.07 -1.33
CA THR A 151 9.96 -1.72 -2.16
C THR A 151 9.46 -3.04 -1.56
N VAL A 152 10.33 -3.77 -0.86
CA VAL A 152 10.02 -5.05 -0.21
C VAL A 152 9.33 -4.85 1.14
N LEU A 153 9.61 -3.74 1.84
CA LEU A 153 8.98 -3.42 3.12
C LEU A 153 7.47 -3.17 2.99
N ASN A 154 7.01 -2.66 1.85
CA ASN A 154 5.60 -2.34 1.62
C ASN A 154 4.69 -3.59 1.81
N PRO A 155 4.88 -4.71 1.07
CA PRO A 155 4.14 -5.96 1.33
C PRO A 155 4.28 -6.51 2.76
N ILE A 156 5.49 -6.44 3.35
CA ILE A 156 5.73 -6.96 4.71
C ILE A 156 4.87 -6.22 5.72
N ILE A 157 4.82 -4.89 5.64
CA ILE A 157 4.01 -4.06 6.53
C ILE A 157 2.52 -4.36 6.32
N TYR A 158 2.06 -4.54 5.07
CA TYR A 158 0.68 -4.94 4.81
C TYR A 158 0.33 -6.29 5.44
N VAL A 159 1.20 -7.29 5.30
CA VAL A 159 0.99 -8.63 5.85
C VAL A 159 1.02 -8.61 7.38
N LEU A 160 1.89 -7.82 8.01
CA LEU A 160 1.99 -7.77 9.48
C LEU A 160 0.84 -7.01 10.13
N PHE A 161 0.37 -5.93 9.49
CA PHE A 161 -0.61 -5.05 10.12
C PHE A 161 -2.03 -5.25 9.60
N ASN A 162 -2.26 -5.80 8.40
CA ASN A 162 -3.62 -6.08 7.92
C ASN A 162 -3.94 -7.57 8.05
N ASN A 163 -4.71 -7.92 9.09
CA ASN A 163 -5.16 -9.30 9.34
C ASN A 163 -5.93 -9.94 8.17
N GLN A 164 -6.66 -9.16 7.37
CA GLN A 164 -7.33 -9.68 6.18
C GLN A 164 -6.29 -10.04 5.10
N PHE A 165 -5.35 -9.13 4.85
CA PHE A 165 -4.29 -9.33 3.88
C PHE A 165 -3.36 -10.49 4.28
N TYR A 166 -3.04 -10.60 5.57
CA TYR A 166 -2.30 -11.72 6.16
C TYR A 166 -2.96 -13.07 5.83
N ARG A 167 -4.27 -13.19 6.10
CA ARG A 167 -5.01 -14.43 5.87
C ARG A 167 -5.03 -14.82 4.39
N CYS A 168 -5.29 -13.87 3.50
CA CYS A 168 -5.26 -14.11 2.06
C CYS A 168 -3.86 -14.48 1.57
N PHE A 169 -2.81 -13.81 2.07
CA PHE A 169 -1.43 -14.12 1.72
C PHE A 169 -1.03 -15.54 2.14
N ILE A 170 -1.39 -15.96 3.37
CA ILE A 170 -1.13 -17.32 3.84
C ILE A 170 -1.92 -18.37 3.04
N ALA A 171 -3.18 -18.09 2.67
CA ALA A 171 -3.95 -18.97 1.81
C ALA A 171 -3.31 -19.12 0.42
N LEU A 172 -2.84 -18.02 -0.17
CA LEU A 172 -2.16 -18.01 -1.46
C LEU A 172 -0.84 -18.79 -1.41
N VAL A 173 -0.02 -18.61 -0.37
CA VAL A 173 1.26 -19.32 -0.20
C VAL A 173 1.07 -20.82 0.08
N ARG A 174 0.00 -21.19 0.78
CA ARG A 174 -0.30 -22.59 1.13
C ARG A 174 -1.21 -23.30 0.12
N CYS A 175 -1.56 -22.67 -1.01
CA CYS A 175 -2.59 -23.14 -1.95
C CYS A 175 -3.88 -23.60 -1.22
N GLY A 176 -4.22 -22.91 -0.13
CA GLY A 176 -5.36 -23.23 0.71
C GLY A 176 -6.65 -22.62 0.16
N PRO A 177 -7.81 -23.13 0.57
CA PRO A 177 -9.09 -22.51 0.24
C PRO A 177 -9.12 -21.05 0.73
N GLU A 178 -9.73 -20.18 -0.07
CA GLU A 178 -9.89 -18.76 0.24
C GLU A 178 -10.49 -18.61 1.66
N PRO A 179 -9.89 -17.78 2.54
CA PRO A 179 -10.46 -17.52 3.85
C PRO A 179 -11.87 -16.96 3.65
N PRO A 180 -12.89 -17.41 4.40
CA PRO A 180 -14.25 -16.89 4.24
C PRO A 180 -14.20 -15.36 4.34
N ALA A 181 -14.57 -14.70 3.24
CA ALA A 181 -14.62 -13.26 3.18
C ALA A 181 -15.58 -12.79 4.26
N HIS A 182 -15.04 -12.25 5.36
CA HIS A 182 -15.84 -11.51 6.32
C HIS A 182 -16.21 -10.18 5.64
N LEU A 183 -17.21 -10.25 4.75
CA LEU A 183 -17.89 -9.10 4.20
C LEU A 183 -18.69 -8.48 5.34
N THR A 184 -18.03 -7.65 6.16
CA THR A 184 -18.70 -6.82 7.15
C THR A 184 -19.41 -5.69 6.40
N LEU A 185 -20.58 -6.01 5.82
CA LEU A 185 -21.58 -5.02 5.45
C LEU A 185 -22.09 -4.41 6.76
N HIS A 186 -21.48 -3.30 7.19
CA HIS A 186 -22.07 -2.46 8.22
C HIS A 186 -23.36 -1.87 7.65
N THR A 187 -24.47 -2.54 7.94
CA THR A 187 -25.80 -1.93 7.89
C THR A 187 -26.08 -1.44 9.31
N GLU A 188 -25.83 -0.16 9.58
CA GLU A 188 -26.42 0.48 10.76
C GLU A 188 -27.86 0.84 10.39
N GLU A 189 -28.82 0.04 10.86
CA GLU A 189 -30.13 0.56 11.23
C GLU A 189 -30.36 0.28 12.71
N GLY A 190 -30.85 1.31 13.40
CA GLY A 190 -30.91 1.40 14.84
C GLY A 190 -31.81 0.37 15.52
N GLY A 191 -31.47 0.12 16.78
CA GLY A 191 -32.36 -0.26 17.88
C GLY A 191 -33.48 -1.25 17.60
N ALA A 192 -33.22 -2.54 17.80
CA ALA A 192 -34.14 -3.44 18.48
C ALA A 192 -33.42 -4.75 18.86
N GLN A 193 -33.67 -5.19 20.08
CA GLN A 193 -33.42 -6.54 20.60
C GLN A 193 -33.77 -7.62 19.55
N GLN A 194 -32.88 -8.57 19.27
CA GLN A 194 -33.32 -9.80 18.63
C GLN A 194 -32.53 -11.03 19.04
N ASP A 195 -33.32 -12.04 19.40
CA ASP A 195 -32.98 -13.25 20.10
C ASP A 195 -32.03 -14.17 19.33
N PHE A 196 -31.28 -14.90 20.14
CA PHE A 196 -30.41 -16.00 19.79
C PHE A 196 -31.20 -17.09 19.03
N ILE A 197 -30.83 -17.37 17.78
CA ILE A 197 -31.20 -18.64 17.11
C ILE A 197 -29.92 -19.33 16.63
N PRO A 198 -29.55 -20.50 17.19
CA PRO A 198 -28.43 -21.27 16.70
C PRO A 198 -28.88 -22.11 15.49
N MET A 199 -28.28 -21.90 14.32
CA MET A 199 -28.55 -22.73 13.15
C MET A 199 -27.39 -23.68 12.85
N GLY A 200 -27.58 -24.92 13.30
CA GLY A 200 -27.42 -26.11 12.46
C GLY A 200 -26.00 -26.58 12.13
N SER A 201 -25.62 -27.69 12.76
CA SER A 201 -24.53 -28.58 12.35
C SER A 201 -24.55 -28.88 10.84
N TYR A 202 -23.47 -28.53 10.13
CA TYR A 202 -23.24 -29.04 8.78
C TYR A 202 -22.67 -30.46 8.89
N ALA A 203 -23.56 -31.45 8.76
CA ALA A 203 -23.17 -32.83 8.60
C ALA A 203 -22.47 -33.02 7.24
N ALA A 204 -21.18 -33.35 7.28
CA ALA A 204 -20.49 -33.93 6.13
C ALA A 204 -20.99 -35.36 5.95
N THR A 205 -21.68 -35.65 4.85
CA THR A 205 -21.98 -37.03 4.45
C THR A 205 -21.36 -37.30 3.08
N SER A 206 -20.35 -38.15 3.04
CA SER A 206 -19.96 -38.87 1.82
C SER A 206 -19.17 -40.13 2.19
N PRO A 207 -19.56 -41.33 1.69
CA PRO A 207 -18.68 -42.50 1.63
C PRO A 207 -17.79 -42.47 0.36
N PRO A 208 -16.74 -43.33 0.29
CA PRO A 208 -15.63 -43.20 -0.64
C PRO A 208 -15.88 -43.96 -1.96
N ASP A 209 -15.42 -43.39 -3.09
CA ASP A 209 -14.60 -44.06 -4.12
C ASP A 209 -14.65 -43.37 -5.50
N SER A 210 -13.49 -43.45 -6.17
CA SER A 210 -13.18 -43.18 -7.59
C SER A 210 -12.85 -41.73 -8.06
N PRO A 211 -11.84 -41.57 -8.95
CA PRO A 211 -11.15 -40.31 -9.22
C PRO A 211 -11.84 -39.51 -10.34
N ASP A 212 -11.48 -38.23 -10.47
CA ASP A 212 -12.04 -37.23 -11.40
C ASP A 212 -13.36 -36.58 -10.94
N LYS A 213 -13.29 -35.81 -9.84
CA LYS A 213 -14.40 -34.94 -9.43
C LYS A 213 -14.10 -33.47 -9.73
N PHE A 214 -14.59 -32.99 -10.87
CA PHE A 214 -14.89 -31.56 -11.03
C PHE A 214 -15.87 -31.15 -9.93
N ARG A 215 -15.41 -30.31 -9.00
CA ARG A 215 -16.26 -29.78 -7.93
C ARG A 215 -17.03 -28.59 -8.47
N THR A 216 -18.33 -28.76 -8.68
CA THR A 216 -19.21 -27.67 -9.09
C THR A 216 -19.69 -26.94 -7.83
N GLN A 217 -19.23 -25.71 -7.61
CA GLN A 217 -19.74 -24.85 -6.54
C GLN A 217 -20.71 -23.83 -7.15
N ARG A 218 -21.90 -23.73 -6.56
CA ARG A 218 -22.97 -22.84 -6.99
C ARG A 218 -23.25 -21.84 -5.88
N ALA A 219 -23.01 -20.57 -6.14
CA ALA A 219 -23.35 -19.47 -5.24
C ALA A 219 -24.46 -18.63 -5.89
N SER A 220 -25.52 -18.36 -5.13
CA SER A 220 -26.62 -17.51 -5.57
C SER A 220 -26.71 -16.28 -4.69
N VAL A 221 -26.73 -15.10 -5.31
CA VAL A 221 -26.98 -13.83 -4.64
C VAL A 221 -28.31 -13.30 -5.16
N GLN A 222 -29.26 -13.05 -4.26
CA GLN A 222 -30.51 -12.37 -4.61
C GLN A 222 -30.33 -10.85 -4.45
N ARG A 223 -30.70 -10.10 -5.48
CA ARG A 223 -30.81 -8.64 -5.43
C ARG A 223 -32.16 -8.22 -6.00
N GLY A 224 -33.13 -8.01 -5.10
CA GLY A 224 -34.54 -7.86 -5.48
C GLY A 224 -35.12 -9.15 -6.08
N ASN A 225 -36.05 -9.04 -7.05
CA ASN A 225 -36.67 -10.21 -7.72
C ASN A 225 -35.77 -10.93 -8.74
N LYS A 226 -34.46 -10.64 -8.78
CA LYS A 226 -33.52 -11.29 -9.69
C LYS A 226 -32.47 -12.06 -8.90
N THR A 227 -32.35 -13.34 -9.21
CA THR A 227 -31.33 -14.25 -8.65
C THR A 227 -30.19 -14.34 -9.65
N LEU A 228 -29.00 -13.84 -9.27
CA LEU A 228 -27.79 -14.06 -10.05
C LEU A 228 -27.07 -15.28 -9.50
N VAL A 229 -26.85 -16.29 -10.35
CA VAL A 229 -26.19 -17.54 -9.96
C VAL A 229 -24.82 -17.58 -10.62
N LEU A 230 -23.78 -17.61 -9.80
CA LEU A 230 -22.41 -17.82 -10.26
C LEU A 230 -22.09 -19.31 -10.08
N VAL A 231 -21.78 -19.99 -11.19
CA VAL A 231 -21.33 -21.37 -11.21
C VAL A 231 -19.87 -21.36 -11.61
N VAL A 232 -19.01 -21.84 -10.71
CA VAL A 232 -17.58 -21.97 -10.97
C VAL A 232 -17.23 -23.45 -11.03
N HIS A 233 -16.61 -23.85 -12.14
CA HIS A 233 -16.04 -25.18 -12.33
C HIS A 233 -14.54 -25.09 -12.08
N CYS A 234 -14.07 -25.66 -10.98
CA CYS A 234 -12.64 -25.82 -10.74
C CYS A 234 -12.22 -27.25 -11.11
N ALA A 235 -11.15 -27.36 -11.90
CA ALA A 235 -10.38 -28.59 -12.04
C ALA A 235 -9.47 -28.73 -10.80
N SER A 236 -9.36 -29.94 -10.25
CA SER A 236 -8.43 -30.24 -9.15
C SER A 236 -7.02 -30.48 -9.68
#